data_AF-A0A958EG15-F1
#
_entry.id   AF-A0A958EG15-F1
#
_cell.length_a   1.000
_cell.length_b   1.000
_cell.length_c   1.000
_cell.angle_alpha   90.00
_cell.angle_beta   90.00
_cell.angle_gamma   90.00
#
_symmetry.space_group_name_H-M   'P 1'
#
loop_
_entity.id
_entity.type
_entity.pdbx_description
1 polymer ?
#
loop_
_entity_poly.entity_id
_entity_poly.type
_entity_poly.pdbx_seq_one_letter_code
_entity_poly.pdbx_strand_id
1 'polypeptide(L)'
;MKVAKFEFALRTRNRFRLPDFKGSVFRGKFGWVLKEAICTRPHGNCAGCDLAKGCPYTYLFETQRNGEEVPRPYILEPPLNRKRYFKEDEWLYLNLILVGKAIEFLPFFVYAFDKMGQEGIGEDPGFYSLEEVRALDHNRQKSVIYSKHNPTLERNFPRIELEDFRSRKESQVTLQFLTPAQIKIKGKIQHQPTFEQLIRGVLRRYQSLKHFHSDEPREFFEVDLQEAARVKVANDDVRSDGFVRYSNRQKRAIAMQGFTGSITYQGNLAPFLPWLQVGELIHVGKGAVFGMGWYRILTHAQ
;
A
#
# COMPACT_ATOMS: atom_id res chain seq x y z
N MET A 1 10.74 -12.87 2.65
CA MET A 1 10.23 -11.53 2.99
C MET A 1 8.74 -11.63 3.25
N LYS A 2 8.40 -11.52 4.54
CA LYS A 2 7.03 -11.61 5.04
C LYS A 2 6.20 -10.37 4.71
N VAL A 3 4.94 -10.59 4.40
CA VAL A 3 3.88 -9.59 4.30
C VAL A 3 2.68 -10.03 5.13
N ALA A 4 2.01 -9.11 5.80
CA ALA A 4 0.73 -9.37 6.46
C ALA A 4 -0.30 -8.34 5.99
N LYS A 5 -1.51 -8.80 5.69
CA LYS A 5 -2.63 -7.96 5.23
C LYS A 5 -3.74 -7.99 6.26
N PHE A 6 -4.25 -6.82 6.59
CA PHE A 6 -5.27 -6.61 7.61
C PHE A 6 -6.42 -5.78 7.04
N GLU A 7 -7.67 -6.11 7.36
CA GLU A 7 -8.84 -5.28 7.11
C GLU A 7 -9.26 -4.59 8.41
N PHE A 8 -9.33 -3.27 8.39
CA PHE A 8 -9.84 -2.43 9.47
C PHE A 8 -11.32 -2.16 9.19
N ALA A 9 -12.20 -2.64 10.06
CA ALA A 9 -13.64 -2.41 9.98
C ALA A 9 -14.00 -1.18 10.83
N LEU A 10 -14.36 -0.08 10.17
CA LEU A 10 -14.68 1.18 10.80
C LEU A 10 -16.19 1.44 10.76
N ARG A 11 -16.75 1.93 11.86
CA ARG A 11 -18.17 2.32 11.96
C ARG A 11 -18.27 3.82 12.17
N THR A 12 -18.84 4.54 11.21
CA THR A 12 -18.97 6.01 11.26
C THR A 12 -19.94 6.44 12.37
N ARG A 13 -19.64 7.55 13.05
CA ARG A 13 -20.43 8.08 14.19
C ARG A 13 -21.17 9.38 13.88
N ASN A 14 -20.93 9.97 12.72
CA ASN A 14 -21.64 11.15 12.24
C ASN A 14 -21.66 11.13 10.71
N ARG A 15 -22.40 12.07 10.13
CA ARG A 15 -22.32 12.36 8.69
C ARG A 15 -21.08 13.18 8.41
N PHE A 16 -20.31 12.80 7.40
CA PHE A 16 -19.14 13.57 6.97
C PHE A 16 -18.80 13.30 5.52
N ARG A 17 -17.90 14.14 4.98
CA ARG A 17 -17.43 14.05 3.60
C ARG A 17 -15.94 13.74 3.53
N LEU A 18 -15.59 12.73 2.73
CA LEU A 18 -14.22 12.43 2.32
C LEU A 18 -13.99 12.78 0.85
N PRO A 19 -12.73 13.03 0.44
CA PRO A 19 -12.38 13.09 -0.98
C PRO A 19 -12.57 11.74 -1.65
N ASP A 20 -12.66 11.75 -2.99
CA ASP A 20 -12.81 10.54 -3.82
C ASP A 20 -11.75 9.50 -3.44
N PHE A 21 -10.49 9.95 -3.31
CA PHE A 21 -9.37 9.11 -2.91
C PHE A 21 -8.98 9.33 -1.44
N LYS A 22 -9.37 8.35 -0.61
CA LYS A 22 -9.34 8.46 0.85
C LYS A 22 -7.97 8.19 1.47
N GLY A 23 -7.06 7.53 0.74
CA GLY A 23 -5.75 7.12 1.27
C GLY A 23 -4.90 8.29 1.74
N SER A 24 -5.06 9.47 1.14
CA SER A 24 -4.38 10.70 1.59
C SER A 24 -4.85 11.19 2.96
N VAL A 25 -6.15 11.10 3.24
CA VAL A 25 -6.75 11.48 4.53
C VAL A 25 -6.27 10.52 5.62
N PHE A 26 -6.43 9.21 5.39
CA PHE A 26 -6.02 8.19 6.36
C PHE A 26 -4.52 8.25 6.65
N ARG A 27 -3.66 8.23 5.61
CA ARG A 27 -2.21 8.33 5.79
C ARG A 27 -1.83 9.63 6.50
N GLY A 28 -2.43 10.74 6.10
CA GLY A 28 -2.15 12.07 6.64
C GLY A 28 -2.42 12.15 8.14
N LYS A 29 -3.64 11.79 8.56
CA LYS A 29 -4.02 11.78 9.97
C LYS A 29 -3.25 10.71 10.75
N PHE A 30 -3.03 9.51 10.20
CA PHE A 30 -2.21 8.48 10.82
C PHE A 30 -0.81 8.99 11.19
N GLY A 31 -0.12 9.65 10.25
CA GLY A 31 1.20 10.21 10.54
C GLY A 31 1.18 11.28 11.63
N TRP A 32 0.14 12.10 11.68
CA TRP A 32 0.00 13.12 12.73
C TRP A 32 -0.26 12.48 14.11
N VAL A 33 -1.27 11.60 14.21
CA VAL A 33 -1.65 10.91 15.46
C VAL A 33 -0.51 10.06 15.99
N LEU A 34 0.15 9.29 15.13
CA LEU A 34 1.27 8.47 15.57
C LEU A 34 2.42 9.34 16.09
N LYS A 35 2.73 10.45 15.40
CA LYS A 35 3.79 11.35 15.84
C LYS A 35 3.45 11.97 17.20
N GLU A 36 2.22 12.44 17.39
CA GLU A 36 1.77 12.98 18.66
C GLU A 36 1.88 11.95 19.80
N ALA A 37 1.46 10.71 19.54
CA ALA A 37 1.46 9.66 20.56
C ALA A 37 2.86 9.22 21.02
N ILE A 38 3.88 9.28 20.14
CA ILE A 38 5.21 8.75 20.47
C ILE A 38 6.29 9.83 20.63
N CYS A 39 6.07 11.05 20.13
CA CYS A 39 7.09 12.08 20.12
C CYS A 39 7.05 12.87 21.43
N THR A 40 8.14 12.82 22.20
CA THR A 40 8.30 13.58 23.45
C THR A 40 8.71 15.03 23.22
N ARG A 41 8.96 15.43 21.97
CA ARG A 41 9.27 16.82 21.59
C ARG A 41 8.01 17.48 21.00
N PRO A 42 7.76 18.78 21.27
CA PRO A 42 6.79 19.56 20.51
C PRO A 42 7.08 19.40 19.01
N HIS A 43 6.06 19.11 18.19
CA HIS A 43 6.21 18.65 16.80
C HIS A 43 7.36 19.29 16.01
N GLY A 44 8.51 18.63 15.98
CA GLY A 44 9.76 19.15 15.42
C GLY A 44 10.27 18.36 14.22
N ASN A 45 11.34 18.89 13.58
CA ASN A 45 12.06 18.23 12.50
C ASN A 45 12.77 16.97 13.02
N CYS A 46 12.40 15.80 12.50
CA CYS A 46 12.97 14.51 12.89
C CYS A 46 14.40 14.30 12.36
N ALA A 47 14.86 15.10 11.38
CA ALA A 47 16.21 14.99 10.81
C ALA A 47 17.35 15.26 11.82
N GLY A 48 17.08 15.99 12.90
CA GLY A 48 18.04 16.28 13.99
C GLY A 48 17.66 15.63 15.33
N CYS A 49 16.87 14.56 15.31
CA CYS A 49 16.42 13.88 16.52
C CYS A 49 17.39 12.77 16.93
N ASP A 50 17.89 12.81 18.16
CA ASP A 50 18.82 11.80 18.71
C ASP A 50 18.20 10.40 18.77
N LEU A 51 16.87 10.32 18.88
CA LEU A 51 16.12 9.07 18.93
C LEU A 51 15.74 8.54 17.54
N ALA A 52 16.12 9.23 16.45
CA ALA A 52 15.65 8.91 15.10
C ALA A 52 15.92 7.46 14.68
N LYS A 53 17.06 6.88 15.09
CA LYS A 53 17.44 5.50 14.73
C LYS A 53 16.48 4.43 15.31
N GLY A 54 15.94 4.66 16.50
CA GLY A 54 15.04 3.72 17.19
C GLY A 54 13.57 4.14 17.18
N CYS A 55 13.24 5.31 16.61
CA CYS A 55 11.89 5.86 16.67
C CYS A 55 10.94 5.15 15.68
N PRO A 56 9.80 4.58 16.16
CA PRO A 56 8.80 3.97 15.30
C PRO A 56 8.29 4.89 14.18
N TYR A 57 8.08 6.17 14.48
CA TYR A 57 7.62 7.15 13.49
C TYR A 57 8.68 7.37 12.41
N THR A 58 9.94 7.55 12.78
CA THR A 58 11.02 7.71 11.79
C THR A 58 11.15 6.48 10.90
N TYR A 59 11.06 5.28 11.48
CA TYR A 59 11.07 4.03 10.71
C TYR A 59 9.90 3.93 9.72
N LEU A 60 8.67 4.25 10.14
CA LEU A 60 7.50 4.12 9.27
C LEU A 60 7.38 5.27 8.25
N PHE A 61 7.79 6.49 8.58
CA PHE A 61 7.50 7.69 7.78
C PHE A 61 8.71 8.37 7.16
N GLU A 62 9.90 8.20 7.70
CA GLU A 62 11.04 9.06 7.40
C GLU A 62 12.31 8.33 6.98
N THR A 63 12.29 7.00 6.78
CA THR A 63 13.45 6.25 6.26
C THR A 63 13.99 6.90 4.97
N GLN A 64 15.26 7.25 4.98
CA GLN A 64 15.97 7.80 3.82
C GLN A 64 17.36 7.17 3.73
N ARG A 65 17.89 7.06 2.51
CA ARG A 65 19.29 6.67 2.28
C ARG A 65 19.88 7.56 1.20
N ASN A 66 21.03 8.19 1.48
CA ASN A 66 21.76 9.03 0.53
C ASN A 66 20.89 10.07 -0.20
N GLY A 67 19.87 10.62 0.48
CA GLY A 67 18.92 11.58 -0.11
C GLY A 67 17.82 10.96 -0.97
N GLU A 68 17.80 9.65 -1.19
CA GLU A 68 16.75 8.95 -1.92
C GLU A 68 15.60 8.47 -1.01
N GLU A 69 14.37 8.58 -1.52
CA GLU A 69 13.17 8.14 -0.83
C GLU A 69 13.04 6.61 -0.88
N VAL A 70 13.22 5.97 0.27
CA VAL A 70 13.03 4.53 0.46
C VAL A 70 11.53 4.19 0.48
N PRO A 71 11.04 3.17 -0.25
CA PRO A 71 9.66 2.71 -0.11
C PRO A 71 9.29 2.44 1.36
N ARG A 72 8.20 3.04 1.84
CA ARG A 72 7.72 2.77 3.20
C ARG A 72 7.19 1.34 3.29
N PRO A 73 7.38 0.64 4.42
CA PRO A 73 7.03 -0.76 4.59
C PRO A 73 5.54 -0.98 4.92
N TYR A 74 4.68 -0.07 4.48
CA TYR A 74 3.23 -0.22 4.61
C TYR A 74 2.49 0.34 3.40
N ILE A 75 1.29 -0.19 3.17
CA ILE A 75 0.35 0.23 2.13
C ILE A 75 -1.03 0.34 2.74
N LEU A 76 -1.76 1.40 2.42
CA LEU A 76 -3.17 1.54 2.75
C LEU A 76 -3.99 1.29 1.49
N GLU A 77 -4.93 0.37 1.53
CA GLU A 77 -5.92 0.14 0.49
C GLU A 77 -7.27 0.71 0.96
N PRO A 78 -7.56 2.00 0.71
CA PRO A 78 -8.90 2.54 0.97
C PRO A 78 -9.94 1.86 0.07
N PRO A 79 -11.25 2.00 0.37
CA PRO A 79 -12.30 1.51 -0.52
C PRO A 79 -12.11 2.02 -1.95
N LEU A 80 -12.19 1.12 -2.92
CA LEU A 80 -12.04 1.43 -4.35
C LEU A 80 -13.16 2.33 -4.89
N ASN A 81 -14.28 2.43 -4.17
CA ASN A 81 -15.37 3.32 -4.56
C ASN A 81 -15.00 4.80 -4.35
N ARG A 82 -15.53 5.65 -5.23
CA ARG A 82 -15.40 7.12 -5.14
C ARG A 82 -16.47 7.74 -4.25
N LYS A 83 -17.09 6.97 -3.34
CA LYS A 83 -18.11 7.50 -2.42
C LYS A 83 -17.49 8.58 -1.54
N ARG A 84 -18.14 9.74 -1.50
CA ARG A 84 -17.67 10.92 -0.75
C ARG A 84 -18.45 11.16 0.53
N TYR A 85 -19.75 10.92 0.53
CA TYR A 85 -20.64 11.20 1.64
C TYR A 85 -20.92 9.93 2.43
N PHE A 86 -20.62 9.95 3.72
CA PHE A 86 -20.88 8.86 4.64
C PHE A 86 -22.03 9.23 5.56
N LYS A 87 -22.93 8.29 5.79
CA LYS A 87 -23.98 8.43 6.80
C LYS A 87 -23.39 8.06 8.17
N GLU A 88 -24.04 8.50 9.24
CA GLU A 88 -23.84 7.88 10.54
C GLU A 88 -24.19 6.39 10.45
N ASP A 89 -23.52 5.55 11.24
CA ASP A 89 -23.77 4.12 11.25
C ASP A 89 -23.58 3.41 9.90
N GLU A 90 -22.64 3.90 9.10
CA GLU A 90 -22.17 3.25 7.90
C GLU A 90 -20.85 2.49 8.16
N TRP A 91 -20.68 1.36 7.48
CA TRP A 91 -19.42 0.62 7.49
C TRP A 91 -18.44 1.19 6.47
N LEU A 92 -17.20 1.35 6.90
CA LEU A 92 -16.06 1.76 6.08
C LEU A 92 -14.92 0.78 6.32
N TYR A 93 -14.49 0.09 5.25
CA TYR A 93 -13.39 -0.88 5.31
C TYR A 93 -12.13 -0.31 4.67
N LEU A 94 -10.99 -0.49 5.32
CA LEU A 94 -9.69 -0.12 4.78
C LEU A 94 -8.71 -1.27 5.03
N ASN A 95 -7.94 -1.68 4.02
CA ASN A 95 -6.88 -2.64 4.27
C ASN A 95 -5.55 -1.96 4.57
N LEU A 96 -4.78 -2.57 5.45
CA LEU A 96 -3.41 -2.25 5.75
C LEU A 96 -2.55 -3.45 5.37
N ILE A 97 -1.50 -3.20 4.59
CA ILE A 97 -0.47 -4.20 4.31
C ILE A 97 0.81 -3.75 4.99
N LEU A 98 1.40 -4.64 5.79
CA LEU A 98 2.67 -4.43 6.47
C LEU A 98 3.72 -5.38 5.88
N VAL A 99 4.93 -4.86 5.65
CA VAL A 99 6.02 -5.58 4.97
C VAL A 99 7.23 -5.70 5.90
N GLY A 100 7.76 -6.91 6.03
CA GLY A 100 8.95 -7.22 6.83
C GLY A 100 8.77 -6.80 8.30
N LYS A 101 9.77 -6.10 8.85
CA LYS A 101 9.79 -5.58 10.22
C LYS A 101 8.57 -4.74 10.59
N ALA A 102 7.94 -4.07 9.62
CA ALA A 102 6.76 -3.26 9.89
C ALA A 102 5.56 -4.07 10.42
N ILE A 103 5.54 -5.39 10.23
CA ILE A 103 4.51 -6.28 10.79
C ILE A 103 4.48 -6.17 12.33
N GLU A 104 5.64 -5.99 12.97
CA GLU A 104 5.75 -5.84 14.43
C GLU A 104 5.15 -4.52 14.93
N PHE A 105 4.95 -3.55 14.03
CA PHE A 105 4.39 -2.24 14.34
C PHE A 105 2.86 -2.20 14.23
N LEU A 106 2.19 -3.33 13.93
CA LEU A 106 0.73 -3.42 13.91
C LEU A 106 0.04 -2.76 15.12
N PRO A 107 0.51 -2.93 16.38
CA PRO A 107 -0.11 -2.26 17.54
C PRO A 107 -0.19 -0.74 17.39
N PHE A 108 0.82 -0.10 16.79
CA PHE A 108 0.82 1.35 16.55
C PHE A 108 -0.22 1.76 15.51
N PHE A 109 -0.46 0.93 14.49
CA PHE A 109 -1.51 1.18 13.51
C PHE A 109 -2.89 1.02 14.15
N VAL A 110 -3.13 -0.04 14.93
CA VAL A 110 -4.40 -0.25 15.63
C VAL A 110 -4.71 0.91 16.56
N TYR A 111 -3.75 1.28 17.42
CA TYR A 111 -3.87 2.42 18.32
C TYR A 111 -4.17 3.73 17.56
N ALA A 112 -3.37 4.04 16.55
CA ALA A 112 -3.52 5.30 15.83
C ALA A 112 -4.86 5.35 15.07
N PHE A 113 -5.30 4.26 14.45
CA PHE A 113 -6.59 4.22 13.73
C PHE A 113 -7.79 4.35 14.67
N ASP A 114 -7.73 3.79 15.87
CA ASP A 114 -8.77 4.02 16.89
C ASP A 114 -8.78 5.49 17.33
N LYS A 115 -7.61 6.05 17.66
CA LYS A 115 -7.48 7.44 18.09
C LYS A 115 -7.91 8.44 17.01
N MET A 116 -7.57 8.18 15.76
CA MET A 116 -8.03 8.94 14.59
C MET A 116 -9.56 9.04 14.51
N GLY A 117 -10.28 7.96 14.84
CA GLY A 117 -11.74 7.94 14.83
C GLY A 117 -12.37 8.80 15.93
N GLN A 118 -11.66 8.96 17.05
CA GLN A 118 -12.07 9.82 18.18
C GLN A 118 -11.81 11.31 17.91
N GLU A 119 -10.72 11.63 17.23
CA GLU A 119 -10.32 13.03 16.95
C GLU A 119 -10.85 13.58 15.62
N GLY A 120 -11.39 12.71 14.77
CA GLY A 120 -11.96 13.07 13.48
C GLY A 120 -10.94 13.03 12.33
N ILE A 121 -11.46 12.73 11.14
CA ILE A 121 -10.71 12.70 9.87
C ILE A 121 -11.34 13.59 8.81
N GLY A 122 -10.54 14.12 7.89
CA GLY A 122 -11.01 14.99 6.81
C GLY A 122 -11.08 16.48 7.21
N GLU A 123 -11.48 17.32 6.26
CA GLU A 123 -11.68 18.77 6.50
C GLU A 123 -12.98 19.05 7.26
N ASP A 124 -14.01 18.25 6.96
CA ASP A 124 -15.27 18.17 7.70
C ASP A 124 -15.14 16.96 8.65
N PRO A 125 -14.86 17.16 9.95
CA PRO A 125 -14.43 16.09 10.84
C PRO A 125 -15.41 14.91 10.88
N GLY A 126 -14.99 13.82 10.27
CA GLY A 126 -15.65 12.53 10.33
C GLY A 126 -15.15 11.69 11.47
N PHE A 127 -16.05 11.31 12.37
CA PHE A 127 -15.77 10.46 13.51
C PHE A 127 -16.20 9.03 13.23
N TYR A 128 -15.48 8.06 13.78
CA TYR A 128 -15.78 6.64 13.63
C TYR A 128 -15.25 5.85 14.84
N SER A 129 -15.69 4.61 15.04
CA SER A 129 -14.97 3.62 15.84
C SER A 129 -14.23 2.62 14.95
N LEU A 130 -13.07 2.16 15.40
CA LEU A 130 -12.51 0.90 14.95
C LEU A 130 -13.25 -0.24 15.66
N GLU A 131 -14.07 -1.00 14.93
CA GLU A 131 -14.85 -2.09 15.53
C GLU A 131 -14.07 -3.41 15.54
N GLU A 132 -13.38 -3.73 14.43
CA GLU A 132 -12.58 -4.95 14.29
C GLU A 132 -11.34 -4.71 13.42
N VAL A 133 -10.29 -5.51 13.68
CA VAL A 133 -9.19 -5.74 12.74
C VAL A 133 -9.14 -7.22 12.41
N ARG A 134 -9.11 -7.53 11.11
CA ARG A 134 -9.10 -8.90 10.61
C ARG A 134 -7.82 -9.17 9.84
N ALA A 135 -7.08 -10.23 10.15
CA ALA A 135 -5.96 -10.67 9.33
C ALA A 135 -6.47 -11.48 8.12
N LEU A 136 -5.83 -11.31 6.97
CA LEU A 136 -6.12 -12.04 5.74
C LEU A 136 -5.02 -13.04 5.44
N ASP A 137 -5.40 -14.28 5.16
CA ASP A 137 -4.49 -15.32 4.69
C ASP A 137 -4.29 -15.28 3.14
N HIS A 138 -3.50 -16.23 2.63
CA HIS A 138 -3.23 -16.37 1.20
C HIS A 138 -4.50 -16.70 0.37
N ASN A 139 -5.51 -17.30 0.98
CA ASN A 139 -6.82 -17.60 0.37
C ASN A 139 -7.83 -16.47 0.53
N ARG A 140 -7.41 -15.32 1.09
CA ARG A 140 -8.27 -14.17 1.43
C ARG A 140 -9.32 -14.49 2.50
N GLN A 141 -9.13 -15.58 3.26
CA GLN A 141 -9.92 -15.86 4.45
C GLN A 141 -9.55 -14.87 5.55
N LYS A 142 -10.56 -14.41 6.29
CA LYS A 142 -10.42 -13.41 7.34
C LYS A 142 -10.52 -14.05 8.72
N SER A 143 -9.58 -13.74 9.61
CA SER A 143 -9.66 -14.04 11.03
C SER A 143 -9.64 -12.74 11.84
N VAL A 144 -10.56 -12.58 12.79
CA VAL A 144 -10.57 -11.41 13.69
C VAL A 144 -9.38 -11.52 14.64
N ILE A 145 -8.57 -10.46 14.74
CA ILE A 145 -7.40 -10.39 15.65
C ILE A 145 -7.50 -9.26 16.67
N TYR A 146 -8.49 -8.40 16.54
CA TYR A 146 -8.82 -7.34 17.49
C TYR A 146 -10.30 -7.01 17.35
N SER A 147 -10.96 -6.76 18.48
CA SER A 147 -12.32 -6.21 18.52
C SER A 147 -12.41 -5.11 19.57
N LYS A 148 -13.23 -4.09 19.33
CA LYS A 148 -13.54 -3.06 20.32
C LYS A 148 -14.09 -3.62 21.63
N HIS A 149 -14.85 -4.73 21.57
CA HIS A 149 -15.44 -5.38 22.75
C HIS A 149 -14.43 -6.19 23.56
N ASN A 150 -13.35 -6.64 22.93
CA ASN A 150 -12.21 -7.31 23.57
C ASN A 150 -10.93 -6.68 23.02
N PRO A 151 -10.45 -5.56 23.60
CA PRO A 151 -9.37 -4.74 23.05
C PRO A 151 -7.98 -5.35 23.22
N THR A 152 -7.87 -6.66 23.01
CA THR A 152 -6.62 -7.41 22.96
C THR A 152 -6.28 -7.69 21.50
N LEU A 153 -5.02 -7.44 21.13
CA LEU A 153 -4.53 -7.73 19.78
C LEU A 153 -3.84 -9.10 19.76
N GLU A 154 -4.40 -10.04 19.00
CA GLU A 154 -3.76 -11.33 18.74
C GLU A 154 -2.48 -11.15 17.92
N ARG A 155 -1.40 -11.81 18.35
CA ARG A 155 -0.10 -11.76 17.66
C ARG A 155 0.12 -12.92 16.68
N ASN A 156 -0.70 -13.95 16.78
CA ASN A 156 -0.66 -15.09 15.89
C ASN A 156 -1.66 -14.86 14.75
N PHE A 157 -1.16 -14.45 13.59
CA PHE A 157 -1.95 -14.19 12.42
C PHE A 157 -1.21 -14.64 11.16
N PRO A 158 -1.94 -14.95 10.07
CA PRO A 158 -1.33 -15.37 8.83
C PRO A 158 -0.36 -14.33 8.29
N ARG A 159 0.75 -14.83 7.73
CA ARG A 159 1.77 -14.06 7.02
C ARG A 159 1.99 -14.73 5.67
N ILE A 160 2.19 -13.93 4.65
CA ILE A 160 2.46 -14.38 3.29
C ILE A 160 3.96 -14.21 3.04
N GLU A 161 4.66 -15.29 2.72
CA GLU A 161 6.02 -15.22 2.20
C GLU A 161 5.96 -14.92 0.71
N LEU A 162 6.55 -13.80 0.30
CA LEU A 162 6.51 -13.39 -1.11
C LEU A 162 7.29 -14.34 -2.02
N GLU A 163 8.28 -15.03 -1.48
CA GLU A 163 9.09 -16.04 -2.13
C GLU A 163 8.35 -17.38 -2.28
N ASP A 164 7.19 -17.55 -1.64
CA ASP A 164 6.34 -18.74 -1.81
C ASP A 164 5.46 -18.70 -3.05
N PHE A 165 5.37 -17.56 -3.74
CA PHE A 165 4.67 -17.49 -5.01
C PHE A 165 5.35 -18.40 -6.05
N ARG A 166 4.55 -19.29 -6.64
CA ARG A 166 5.01 -20.29 -7.59
C ARG A 166 4.68 -19.88 -9.01
N SER A 167 5.60 -20.19 -9.91
CA SER A 167 5.36 -20.11 -11.33
C SER A 167 4.33 -21.15 -11.77
N ARG A 168 3.58 -20.84 -12.82
CA ARG A 168 2.81 -21.82 -13.61
C ARG A 168 2.91 -21.43 -15.08
N LYS A 169 2.66 -22.40 -15.96
CA LYS A 169 2.60 -22.15 -17.39
C LYS A 169 1.44 -21.19 -17.69
N GLU A 170 1.79 -20.02 -18.21
CA GLU A 170 0.84 -18.96 -18.57
C GLU A 170 1.37 -18.29 -19.83
N SER A 171 0.53 -18.15 -20.84
CA SER A 171 0.88 -17.49 -22.11
C SER A 171 0.26 -16.10 -22.23
N GLN A 172 -0.75 -15.81 -21.41
CA GLN A 172 -1.46 -14.54 -21.41
C GLN A 172 -1.90 -14.16 -20.01
N VAL A 173 -1.71 -12.90 -19.62
CA VAL A 173 -2.16 -12.38 -18.32
C VAL A 173 -2.76 -11.01 -18.48
N THR A 174 -3.91 -10.77 -17.86
CA THR A 174 -4.53 -9.44 -17.80
C THR A 174 -4.38 -8.87 -16.41
N LEU A 175 -3.80 -7.68 -16.33
CA LEU A 175 -3.68 -6.91 -15.09
C LEU A 175 -4.70 -5.79 -15.11
N GLN A 176 -5.56 -5.76 -14.10
CA GLN A 176 -6.52 -4.67 -13.91
C GLN A 176 -6.02 -3.72 -12.82
N PHE A 177 -5.64 -2.51 -13.21
CA PHE A 177 -5.20 -1.44 -12.32
C PHE A 177 -6.44 -0.76 -11.70
N LEU A 178 -6.66 -1.05 -10.43
CA LEU A 178 -7.81 -0.61 -9.63
C LEU A 178 -7.63 0.82 -9.11
N THR A 179 -6.38 1.28 -8.99
CA THR A 179 -6.03 2.64 -8.56
C THR A 179 -4.96 3.21 -9.49
N PRO A 180 -4.83 4.54 -9.62
CA PRO A 180 -3.87 5.14 -10.53
C PRO A 180 -2.44 4.64 -10.27
N ALA A 181 -1.84 4.01 -11.27
CA ALA A 181 -0.46 3.55 -11.24
C ALA A 181 0.48 4.61 -11.81
N GLN A 182 1.54 4.94 -11.07
CA GLN A 182 2.54 5.91 -11.51
C GLN A 182 3.90 5.24 -11.67
N ILE A 183 4.12 4.61 -12.83
CA ILE A 183 5.40 4.01 -13.22
C ILE A 183 6.23 5.07 -13.95
N LYS A 184 7.43 5.37 -13.44
CA LYS A 184 8.32 6.39 -14.02
C LYS A 184 9.57 5.77 -14.63
N ILE A 185 9.86 6.18 -15.87
CA ILE A 185 11.11 5.86 -16.59
C ILE A 185 11.77 7.19 -16.97
N LYS A 186 13.03 7.37 -16.57
CA LYS A 186 13.80 8.63 -16.77
C LYS A 186 12.99 9.88 -16.39
N GLY A 187 12.27 9.82 -15.26
CA GLY A 187 11.45 10.93 -14.74
C GLY A 187 10.03 11.06 -15.33
N LYS A 188 9.71 10.42 -16.46
CA LYS A 188 8.42 10.52 -17.15
C LYS A 188 7.46 9.39 -16.75
N ILE A 189 6.19 9.74 -16.52
CA ILE A 189 5.12 8.77 -16.25
C ILE A 189 4.85 7.98 -17.54
N GLN A 190 4.83 6.66 -17.43
CA GLN A 190 4.44 5.77 -18.51
C GLN A 190 2.94 5.51 -18.40
N HIS A 191 2.19 5.74 -19.48
CA HIS A 191 0.76 5.45 -19.55
C HIS A 191 0.47 4.04 -20.06
N GLN A 192 1.38 3.50 -20.88
CA GLN A 192 1.30 2.16 -21.46
C GLN A 192 2.65 1.46 -21.22
N PRO A 193 2.95 1.05 -19.98
CA PRO A 193 4.23 0.45 -19.68
C PRO A 193 4.43 -0.86 -20.47
N THR A 194 5.62 -1.06 -21.02
CA THR A 194 5.99 -2.39 -21.52
C THR A 194 6.02 -3.38 -20.36
N PHE A 195 5.93 -4.67 -20.67
CA PHE A 195 6.01 -5.71 -19.63
C PHE A 195 7.32 -5.63 -18.83
N GLU A 196 8.45 -5.42 -19.52
CA GLU A 196 9.75 -5.19 -18.89
C GLU A 196 9.73 -3.99 -17.93
N GLN A 197 9.12 -2.87 -18.32
CA GLN A 197 9.03 -1.68 -17.45
C GLN A 197 8.20 -1.94 -16.20
N LEU A 198 7.11 -2.70 -16.33
CA LEU A 198 6.28 -3.13 -15.20
C LEU A 198 7.09 -4.03 -14.24
N ILE A 199 7.69 -5.10 -14.76
CA ILE A 199 8.48 -6.06 -13.96
C ILE A 199 9.65 -5.37 -13.28
N ARG A 200 10.38 -4.51 -14.00
CA ARG A 200 11.45 -3.68 -13.44
C ARG A 200 10.93 -2.76 -12.33
N GLY A 201 9.70 -2.26 -12.44
CA GLY A 201 9.04 -1.47 -11.41
C GLY A 201 8.77 -2.27 -10.14
N VAL A 202 8.22 -3.48 -10.28
CA VAL A 202 7.94 -4.38 -9.16
C VAL A 202 9.22 -4.84 -8.48
N LEU A 203 10.19 -5.35 -9.25
CA LEU A 203 11.48 -5.85 -8.73
C LEU A 203 12.21 -4.77 -7.93
N ARG A 204 12.30 -3.56 -8.46
CA ARG A 204 12.95 -2.43 -7.76
C ARG A 204 12.30 -2.14 -6.42
N ARG A 205 10.96 -2.18 -6.36
CA ARG A 205 10.21 -1.96 -5.13
C ARG A 205 10.43 -3.11 -4.14
N TYR A 206 10.31 -4.35 -4.60
CA TYR A 206 10.56 -5.55 -3.81
C TYR A 206 11.97 -5.56 -3.22
N GLN A 207 13.00 -5.37 -4.05
CA GLN A 207 14.40 -5.32 -3.62
C GLN A 207 14.64 -4.20 -2.61
N SER A 208 14.05 -3.02 -2.81
CA SER A 208 14.13 -1.92 -1.85
C SER A 208 13.48 -2.30 -0.52
N LEU A 209 12.27 -2.88 -0.56
CA LEU A 209 11.57 -3.30 0.66
C LEU A 209 12.36 -4.39 1.40
N LYS A 210 12.86 -5.41 0.70
CA LYS A 210 13.68 -6.49 1.28
C LYS A 210 14.96 -5.94 1.90
N HIS A 211 15.69 -5.10 1.17
CA HIS A 211 16.95 -4.52 1.63
C HIS A 211 16.81 -3.64 2.89
N PHE A 212 15.73 -2.86 3.00
CA PHE A 212 15.58 -1.91 4.11
C PHE A 212 14.75 -2.43 5.28
N HIS A 213 13.87 -3.40 5.05
CA HIS A 213 12.84 -3.79 6.02
C HIS A 213 12.81 -5.29 6.31
N SER A 214 13.70 -6.09 5.74
CA SER A 214 13.88 -7.50 6.09
C SER A 214 15.21 -7.71 6.81
N ASP A 215 15.25 -8.64 7.76
CA ASP A 215 16.49 -9.18 8.35
C ASP A 215 17.07 -10.35 7.55
N GLU A 216 16.34 -10.81 6.53
CA GLU A 216 16.78 -11.90 5.67
C GLU A 216 18.01 -11.49 4.84
N PRO A 217 18.90 -12.45 4.52
CA PRO A 217 20.02 -12.21 3.63
C PRO A 217 19.58 -11.59 2.30
N ARG A 218 20.46 -10.77 1.73
CA ARG A 218 20.25 -10.28 0.36
C ARG A 218 20.40 -11.44 -0.61
N GLU A 219 19.27 -11.97 -1.05
CA GLU A 219 19.22 -12.86 -2.20
C GLU A 219 19.13 -12.03 -3.48
N PHE A 220 20.05 -12.32 -4.41
CA PHE A 220 19.95 -11.82 -5.77
C PHE A 220 19.01 -12.73 -6.54
N PHE A 221 17.79 -12.26 -6.78
CA PHE A 221 16.89 -12.92 -7.71
C PHE A 221 17.30 -12.53 -9.12
N GLU A 222 17.82 -13.49 -9.88
CA GLU A 222 18.07 -13.31 -11.30
C GLU A 222 16.74 -13.41 -12.05
N VAL A 223 16.25 -12.25 -12.49
CA VAL A 223 15.12 -12.16 -13.40
C VAL A 223 15.66 -11.70 -14.74
N ASP A 224 15.48 -12.52 -15.77
CA ASP A 224 15.90 -12.19 -17.12
C ASP A 224 14.99 -11.10 -17.71
N LEU A 225 15.47 -9.85 -17.66
CA LEU A 225 14.74 -8.72 -18.24
C LEU A 225 14.76 -8.72 -19.76
N GLN A 226 15.67 -9.46 -20.42
CA GLN A 226 15.63 -9.62 -21.88
C GLN A 226 14.43 -10.50 -22.28
N GLU A 227 14.13 -11.56 -21.51
CA GLU A 227 12.90 -12.33 -21.71
C GLU A 227 11.65 -11.50 -21.41
N ALA A 228 11.69 -10.63 -20.38
CA ALA A 228 10.58 -9.71 -20.11
C ALA A 228 10.32 -8.74 -21.26
N ALA A 229 11.37 -8.30 -21.96
CA ALA A 229 11.25 -7.42 -23.12
C ALA A 229 10.62 -8.10 -24.35
N ARG A 230 10.62 -9.44 -24.41
CA ARG A 230 9.96 -10.20 -25.48
C ARG A 230 8.45 -10.36 -25.29
N VAL A 231 7.95 -10.13 -24.07
CA VAL A 231 6.52 -10.18 -23.76
C VAL A 231 5.83 -8.93 -24.34
N LYS A 232 4.80 -9.15 -25.15
CA LYS A 232 4.09 -8.10 -25.88
C LYS A 232 2.83 -7.68 -25.15
N VAL A 233 2.39 -6.45 -25.42
CA VAL A 233 1.04 -5.99 -25.06
C VAL A 233 0.08 -6.52 -26.14
N ALA A 234 -0.88 -7.35 -25.73
CA ALA A 234 -1.90 -7.91 -26.61
C ALA A 234 -3.19 -7.10 -26.61
N ASN A 235 -3.54 -6.49 -25.47
CA ASN A 235 -4.65 -5.55 -25.36
C ASN A 235 -4.32 -4.47 -24.35
N ASP A 236 -4.82 -3.26 -24.60
CA ASP A 236 -4.64 -2.12 -23.71
C ASP A 236 -5.92 -1.28 -23.66
N ASP A 237 -6.52 -1.24 -22.47
CA ASP A 237 -7.68 -0.42 -22.12
C ASP A 237 -7.34 0.45 -20.90
N VAL A 238 -6.16 1.08 -20.92
CA VAL A 238 -5.77 2.05 -19.91
C VAL A 238 -6.24 3.46 -20.24
N ARG A 239 -6.55 4.21 -19.20
CA ARG A 239 -6.91 5.62 -19.24
C ARG A 239 -6.11 6.41 -18.22
N SER A 240 -5.80 7.65 -18.56
CA SER A 240 -5.27 8.60 -17.58
C SER A 240 -6.29 8.78 -16.46
N ASP A 241 -5.83 8.67 -15.22
CA ASP A 241 -6.64 8.91 -14.04
C ASP A 241 -5.76 9.55 -12.96
N GLY A 242 -6.39 10.19 -12.00
CA GLY A 242 -5.66 10.84 -10.93
C GLY A 242 -6.54 11.68 -10.04
N PHE A 243 -5.93 12.15 -8.97
CA PHE A 243 -6.59 13.01 -7.99
C PHE A 243 -5.59 14.03 -7.45
N VAL A 244 -6.10 15.04 -6.77
CA VAL A 244 -5.26 16.03 -6.08
C VAL A 244 -5.35 15.74 -4.59
N ARG A 245 -4.20 15.79 -3.90
CA ARG A 245 -4.15 15.76 -2.43
C ARG A 245 -3.52 17.03 -1.90
N TYR A 246 -3.97 17.50 -0.75
CA TYR A 246 -3.23 18.51 0.00
C TYR A 246 -2.09 17.85 0.79
N SER A 247 -0.95 18.53 0.91
CA SER A 247 0.21 18.04 1.63
C SER A 247 0.54 18.96 2.79
N ASN A 248 0.14 18.59 4.01
CA ASN A 248 0.38 19.41 5.20
C ASN A 248 1.86 19.75 5.40
N ARG A 249 2.78 18.80 5.09
CA ARG A 249 4.24 19.04 5.16
C ARG A 249 4.72 20.10 4.18
N GLN A 250 4.17 20.14 2.97
CA GLN A 250 4.63 21.06 1.90
C GLN A 250 3.69 22.27 1.74
N LYS A 251 2.61 22.35 2.53
CA LYS A 251 1.55 23.36 2.45
C LYS A 251 1.08 23.65 1.01
N ARG A 252 0.89 22.59 0.22
CA ARG A 252 0.44 22.71 -1.18
C ARG A 252 -0.36 21.51 -1.65
N ALA A 253 -1.16 21.73 -2.69
CA ALA A 253 -1.78 20.69 -3.49
C ALA A 253 -0.72 19.91 -4.29
N ILE A 254 -0.86 18.59 -4.35
CA ILE A 254 0.01 17.67 -5.08
C ILE A 254 -0.88 16.82 -5.98
N ALA A 255 -0.64 16.92 -7.29
CA ALA A 255 -1.29 16.08 -8.28
C ALA A 255 -0.75 14.64 -8.20
N MET A 256 -1.66 13.69 -8.04
CA MET A 256 -1.41 12.26 -7.98
C MET A 256 -1.91 11.64 -9.28
N GLN A 257 -1.14 11.80 -10.35
CA GLN A 257 -1.48 11.33 -11.71
C GLN A 257 -0.93 9.93 -11.96
N GLY A 258 -1.65 9.14 -12.76
CA GLY A 258 -1.25 7.82 -13.22
C GLY A 258 -2.19 7.30 -14.31
N PHE A 259 -2.23 5.98 -14.46
CA PHE A 259 -3.20 5.30 -15.32
C PHE A 259 -4.00 4.25 -14.53
N THR A 260 -5.25 4.03 -14.92
CA THR A 260 -6.12 2.94 -14.48
C THR A 260 -6.64 2.18 -15.68
N GLY A 261 -7.29 1.04 -15.49
CA GLY A 261 -7.81 0.21 -16.59
C GLY A 261 -7.11 -1.14 -16.64
N SER A 262 -7.05 -1.75 -17.82
CA SER A 262 -6.52 -3.11 -17.98
C SER A 262 -5.45 -3.20 -19.05
N ILE A 263 -4.39 -3.95 -18.79
CA ILE A 263 -3.37 -4.30 -19.79
C ILE A 263 -3.28 -5.82 -19.86
N THR A 264 -3.35 -6.37 -21.07
CA THR A 264 -3.14 -7.80 -21.32
C THR A 264 -1.77 -8.00 -21.95
N TYR A 265 -0.94 -8.81 -21.31
CA TYR A 265 0.38 -9.19 -21.81
C TYR A 265 0.35 -10.61 -22.35
N GLN A 266 1.13 -10.87 -23.41
CA GLN A 266 1.21 -12.17 -24.08
C GLN A 266 2.68 -12.54 -24.38
N GLY A 267 3.06 -13.78 -24.08
CA GLY A 267 4.42 -14.29 -24.25
C GLY A 267 4.76 -15.40 -23.25
N ASN A 268 6.04 -15.63 -22.99
CA ASN A 268 6.48 -16.54 -21.92
C ASN A 268 6.35 -15.83 -20.55
N LEU A 269 5.23 -16.02 -19.85
CA LEU A 269 4.96 -15.33 -18.58
C LEU A 269 5.33 -16.14 -17.34
N ALA A 270 5.61 -17.44 -17.49
CA ALA A 270 5.89 -18.33 -16.37
C ALA A 270 6.99 -17.80 -15.43
N PRO A 271 8.16 -17.30 -15.91
CA PRO A 271 9.20 -16.78 -15.02
C PRO A 271 8.79 -15.53 -14.23
N PHE A 272 7.78 -14.82 -14.69
CA PHE A 272 7.38 -13.51 -14.18
C PHE A 272 6.12 -13.53 -13.33
N LEU A 273 5.35 -14.62 -13.40
CA LEU A 273 4.09 -14.72 -12.66
C LEU A 273 4.25 -14.55 -11.14
N PRO A 274 5.28 -15.14 -10.47
CA PRO A 274 5.51 -14.86 -9.06
C PRO A 274 5.70 -13.36 -8.78
N TRP A 275 6.40 -12.64 -9.65
CA TRP A 275 6.62 -11.20 -9.51
C TRP A 275 5.34 -10.39 -9.75
N LEU A 276 4.46 -10.83 -10.65
CA LEU A 276 3.15 -10.22 -10.79
C LEU A 276 2.31 -10.40 -9.52
N GLN A 277 2.37 -11.57 -8.89
CA GLN A 277 1.66 -11.82 -7.62
C GLN A 277 2.24 -10.98 -6.47
N VAL A 278 3.58 -10.85 -6.41
CA VAL A 278 4.24 -9.90 -5.50
C VAL A 278 3.72 -8.49 -5.73
N GLY A 279 3.69 -8.02 -6.98
CA GLY A 279 3.24 -6.67 -7.32
C GLY A 279 1.76 -6.40 -7.05
N GLU A 280 0.90 -7.42 -7.12
CA GLU A 280 -0.51 -7.34 -6.69
C GLU A 280 -0.62 -7.05 -5.19
N LEU A 281 0.26 -7.60 -4.34
CA LEU A 281 0.30 -7.34 -2.90
C LEU A 281 1.01 -6.04 -2.54
N ILE A 282 2.19 -5.78 -3.09
CA ILE A 282 3.01 -4.64 -2.67
C ILE A 282 2.72 -3.36 -3.47
N HIS A 283 1.82 -3.44 -4.46
CA HIS A 283 1.55 -2.41 -5.47
C HIS A 283 2.77 -2.06 -6.33
N VAL A 284 2.57 -1.27 -7.39
CA VAL A 284 3.65 -0.82 -8.29
C VAL A 284 3.75 0.70 -8.41
N GLY A 285 4.97 1.21 -8.56
CA GLY A 285 5.22 2.63 -8.82
C GLY A 285 5.15 3.52 -7.56
N LYS A 286 4.93 4.82 -7.77
CA LYS A 286 4.91 5.81 -6.70
C LYS A 286 3.54 5.91 -6.01
N GLY A 287 3.56 6.27 -4.73
CA GLY A 287 2.34 6.55 -3.97
C GLY A 287 1.66 5.33 -3.35
N ALA A 288 2.31 4.16 -3.34
CA ALA A 288 1.76 2.94 -2.76
C ALA A 288 1.28 3.10 -1.30
N VAL A 289 1.94 3.93 -0.47
CA VAL A 289 1.48 4.24 0.90
C VAL A 289 0.07 4.84 0.97
N PHE A 290 -0.38 5.45 -0.11
CA PHE A 290 -1.72 6.00 -0.24
C PHE A 290 -2.69 5.01 -0.91
N GLY A 291 -2.21 3.88 -1.40
CA GLY A 291 -3.01 2.89 -2.13
C GLY A 291 -2.89 2.97 -3.65
N MET A 292 -2.01 3.81 -4.19
CA MET A 292 -1.78 3.90 -5.64
C MET A 292 -1.04 2.67 -6.18
N GLY A 293 -1.20 2.41 -7.48
CA GLY A 293 -0.52 1.30 -8.15
C GLY A 293 -1.05 -0.08 -7.78
N TRP A 294 -2.23 -0.14 -7.18
CA TRP A 294 -2.93 -1.39 -6.91
C TRP A 294 -3.46 -1.96 -8.23
N TYR A 295 -3.03 -3.17 -8.57
CA TYR A 295 -3.65 -3.96 -9.60
C TYR A 295 -4.03 -5.34 -9.06
N ARG A 296 -4.92 -6.01 -9.78
CA ARG A 296 -5.20 -7.43 -9.59
C ARG A 296 -4.91 -8.22 -10.86
N ILE A 297 -4.51 -9.47 -10.70
CA ILE A 297 -4.37 -10.41 -11.82
C ILE A 297 -5.76 -10.97 -12.12
N LEU A 298 -6.24 -10.81 -13.35
CA LEU A 298 -7.45 -11.47 -13.80
C LEU A 298 -7.08 -12.87 -14.28
N THR A 299 -7.56 -13.90 -13.59
CA THR A 299 -7.52 -15.27 -14.08
C THR A 299 -8.53 -15.41 -15.21
N HIS A 300 -8.07 -15.69 -16.42
CA HIS A 300 -8.95 -16.23 -17.45
C HIS A 300 -9.37 -17.63 -16.98
N ALA A 301 -10.68 -17.87 -16.87
CA ALA A 301 -11.17 -19.24 -16.72
C ALA A 301 -10.69 -20.01 -17.96
N GLN A 302 -9.86 -21.03 -17.73
CA GLN A 302 -9.55 -22.01 -18.77
C GLN A 302 -10.77 -22.89 -19.00
#